data_AF-A0A929FTL4-F1
#
_entry.id   AF-A0A929FTL4-F1
#
_cell.length_a   1.000
_cell.length_b   1.000
_cell.length_c   1.000
_cell.angle_alpha   90.00
_cell.angle_beta   90.00
_cell.angle_gamma   90.00
#
_symmetry.space_group_name_H-M   'P 1'
#
loop_
_entity.id
_entity.type
_entity.pdbx_description
1 polymer ?
#
loop_
_entity_poly.entity_id
_entity_poly.type
_entity_poly.pdbx_seq_one_letter_code
_entity_poly.pdbx_strand_id
1 'polypeptide(L)'
;MKILVRPCYDIGLQNRLFKPKDSRADHWQYPLFKWRSVAQTRGIQIDTWDMYPLSEADMIWVQDLPASQQEIINAKKQAPKVPFVLLLYESPLNRAHFYDPRNHELFDAIVTFNHHLCNEKRYFHYYLPLGEPNFSPSFISFAKRKPLVMINSNKYAGLLAQRNVGRTGLPVIGPRLGGWQVPWIEILKQQRSDLCKRRRKIARLAEKKFPNFLDIYGVGWQGEPISWMHKVIPAKPFKCALGRTNLSKLETLSKYRFCLAFENITGNYGYISEKIFDCFYAGVVPVYLGDENITEYIPKEAFVDVRQFSTDLELLEYLQECPESDWKQMYISGQIYLQSKQIKIFQTDMFVSRMLEVTNKVLMNRLTLQKTNNKSLLI
;
A
#
# COMPACT_ATOMS: atom_id res chain seq x y z
N MET A 1 20.69 -8.75 -19.35
CA MET A 1 20.76 -8.18 -17.98
C MET A 1 19.93 -9.04 -17.06
N LYS A 2 20.41 -9.34 -15.84
CA LYS A 2 19.72 -10.12 -14.81
C LYS A 2 19.41 -9.27 -13.58
N ILE A 3 18.13 -9.17 -13.23
CA ILE A 3 17.65 -8.53 -12.01
C ILE A 3 17.10 -9.61 -11.08
N LEU A 4 17.55 -9.58 -9.82
CA LEU A 4 17.01 -10.41 -8.77
C LEU A 4 16.16 -9.58 -7.81
N VAL A 5 15.00 -10.09 -7.42
CA VAL A 5 14.08 -9.40 -6.51
C VAL A 5 13.94 -10.17 -5.20
N ARG A 6 14.22 -9.49 -4.08
CA ARG A 6 13.90 -9.94 -2.73
C ARG A 6 12.46 -9.56 -2.41
N PRO A 7 11.50 -10.50 -2.35
CA PRO A 7 10.11 -10.20 -2.02
C PRO A 7 9.97 -9.79 -0.56
N CYS A 8 8.96 -8.98 -0.22
CA CYS A 8 8.71 -8.58 1.18
C CYS A 8 8.53 -9.80 2.11
N TYR A 9 7.89 -10.86 1.61
CA TYR A 9 7.60 -12.09 2.34
C TYR A 9 8.08 -13.33 1.56
N ASP A 10 8.55 -14.35 2.28
CA ASP A 10 9.09 -15.58 1.69
C ASP A 10 8.09 -16.37 0.85
N ILE A 11 6.78 -16.15 1.07
CA ILE A 11 5.73 -16.69 0.20
C ILE A 11 5.90 -16.24 -1.26
N GLY A 12 6.58 -15.11 -1.51
CA GLY A 12 6.89 -14.61 -2.84
C GLY A 12 8.10 -15.27 -3.51
N LEU A 13 8.92 -16.04 -2.81
CA LEU A 13 10.10 -16.74 -3.37
C LEU A 13 9.70 -17.80 -4.42
N GLN A 14 10.69 -18.40 -5.08
CA GLN A 14 10.49 -19.35 -6.18
C GLN A 14 9.61 -18.77 -7.30
N ASN A 15 9.85 -17.49 -7.60
CA ASN A 15 9.10 -16.70 -8.57
C ASN A 15 7.59 -16.54 -8.29
N ARG A 16 7.09 -16.91 -7.10
CA ARG A 16 5.67 -16.73 -6.74
C ARG A 16 5.26 -15.26 -6.66
N LEU A 17 6.20 -14.34 -6.45
CA LEU A 17 5.99 -12.89 -6.53
C LEU A 17 5.39 -12.46 -7.88
N PHE A 18 5.76 -13.17 -8.95
CA PHE A 18 5.34 -12.89 -10.32
C PHE A 18 4.19 -13.80 -10.78
N LYS A 19 3.51 -14.49 -9.87
CA LYS A 19 2.37 -15.36 -10.16
C LYS A 19 1.16 -14.85 -9.36
N PRO A 20 0.50 -13.77 -9.83
CA PRO A 20 -0.62 -13.18 -9.12
C PRO A 20 -1.71 -14.23 -8.89
N LYS A 21 -2.23 -14.30 -7.66
CA LYS A 21 -3.23 -15.31 -7.27
C LYS A 21 -4.60 -15.03 -7.87
N ASP A 22 -4.98 -13.77 -7.89
CA ASP A 22 -6.11 -13.29 -8.67
C ASP A 22 -5.57 -12.85 -10.05
N SER A 23 -6.45 -12.72 -11.03
CA SER A 23 -6.09 -12.18 -12.34
C SER A 23 -5.65 -10.71 -12.22
N ARG A 24 -5.80 -9.91 -13.27
CA ARG A 24 -5.35 -8.51 -13.34
C ARG A 24 -5.78 -7.60 -12.16
N ALA A 25 -6.75 -8.00 -11.34
CA ALA A 25 -7.22 -7.28 -10.15
C ALA A 25 -6.25 -7.24 -8.95
N ASP A 26 -5.19 -8.06 -8.91
CA ASP A 26 -4.23 -8.03 -7.79
C ASP A 26 -3.34 -6.78 -7.83
N HIS A 27 -3.68 -5.74 -7.06
CA HIS A 27 -2.92 -4.48 -7.02
C HIS A 27 -1.47 -4.62 -6.49
N TRP A 28 -1.15 -5.72 -5.81
CA TRP A 28 0.17 -5.93 -5.19
C TRP A 28 1.10 -6.78 -6.07
N GLN A 29 0.63 -7.92 -6.58
CA GLN A 29 1.45 -8.84 -7.39
C GLN A 29 1.39 -8.55 -8.89
N TYR A 30 0.24 -8.12 -9.42
CA TYR A 30 0.07 -7.93 -10.86
C TYR A 30 1.06 -6.90 -11.44
N PRO A 31 1.32 -5.75 -10.80
CA PRO A 31 2.30 -4.78 -11.31
C PRO A 31 3.72 -5.32 -11.41
N LEU A 32 4.12 -6.17 -10.47
CA LEU A 32 5.43 -6.83 -10.48
C LEU A 32 5.50 -7.90 -11.59
N PHE A 33 4.43 -8.66 -11.79
CA PHE A 33 4.30 -9.59 -12.92
C PHE A 33 4.41 -8.87 -14.27
N LYS A 34 3.71 -7.74 -14.44
CA LYS A 34 3.77 -6.95 -15.67
C LYS A 34 5.16 -6.34 -15.87
N TRP A 35 5.81 -5.89 -14.80
CA TRP A 35 7.20 -5.43 -14.84
C TRP A 35 8.15 -6.51 -15.37
N ARG A 36 8.09 -7.73 -14.81
CA ARG A 36 8.86 -8.88 -15.31
C ARG A 36 8.59 -9.17 -16.79
N SER A 37 7.31 -9.18 -17.18
CA SER A 37 6.90 -9.53 -18.55
C SER A 37 7.42 -8.51 -19.58
N VAL A 38 7.27 -7.20 -19.28
CA VAL A 38 7.77 -6.13 -20.15
C VAL A 38 9.30 -6.05 -20.14
N ALA A 39 9.94 -6.33 -19.01
CA ALA A 39 11.40 -6.39 -18.93
C ALA A 39 11.97 -7.51 -19.83
N GLN A 40 11.30 -8.67 -19.84
CA GLN A 40 11.72 -9.82 -20.65
C GLN A 40 11.73 -9.51 -22.15
N THR A 41 10.75 -8.75 -22.66
CA THR A 41 10.72 -8.33 -24.08
C THR A 41 11.86 -7.38 -24.44
N ARG A 42 12.54 -6.80 -23.45
CA ARG A 42 13.71 -5.93 -23.59
C ARG A 42 15.02 -6.66 -23.25
N GLY A 43 15.02 -7.99 -23.15
CA GLY A 43 16.21 -8.79 -22.83
C GLY A 43 16.68 -8.67 -21.37
N ILE A 44 15.80 -8.23 -20.47
CA ILE A 44 16.05 -8.13 -19.03
C ILE A 44 15.33 -9.27 -18.33
N GLN A 45 16.09 -10.19 -17.76
CA GLN A 45 15.57 -11.29 -16.96
C GLN A 45 15.29 -10.80 -15.54
N ILE A 46 14.08 -11.00 -15.04
CA ILE A 46 13.70 -10.67 -13.66
C ILE A 46 13.19 -11.93 -12.95
N ASP A 47 13.88 -12.32 -11.89
CA ASP A 47 13.53 -13.48 -11.07
C ASP A 47 13.62 -13.14 -9.58
N THR A 48 13.05 -13.97 -8.73
CA THR A 48 13.26 -13.83 -7.29
C THR A 48 14.69 -14.24 -6.95
N TRP A 49 15.26 -13.58 -5.94
CA TRP A 49 16.68 -13.69 -5.63
C TRP A 49 17.17 -15.06 -5.16
N ASP A 50 16.25 -15.99 -4.88
CA ASP A 50 16.53 -17.39 -4.52
C ASP A 50 16.74 -18.27 -5.76
N MET A 51 16.43 -17.76 -6.96
CA MET A 51 16.54 -18.52 -8.20
C MET A 51 17.98 -18.66 -8.72
N TYR A 52 18.88 -17.77 -8.30
CA TYR A 52 20.26 -17.71 -8.78
C TYR A 52 21.21 -17.21 -7.69
N PRO A 53 22.51 -17.54 -7.75
CA PRO A 53 23.52 -16.89 -6.92
C PRO A 53 23.47 -15.37 -7.08
N LEU A 54 23.50 -14.65 -5.95
CA LEU A 54 23.38 -13.18 -5.94
C LEU A 54 24.50 -12.48 -6.73
N SER A 55 25.67 -13.11 -6.83
CA SER A 55 26.83 -12.61 -7.59
C SER A 55 26.60 -12.61 -9.11
N GLU A 56 25.62 -13.35 -9.63
CA GLU A 56 25.26 -13.37 -11.05
C GLU A 56 24.28 -12.25 -11.45
N ALA A 57 23.75 -11.49 -10.47
CA ALA A 57 22.83 -10.40 -10.74
C ALA A 57 23.58 -9.15 -11.22
N ASP A 58 22.99 -8.43 -12.18
CA ASP A 58 23.42 -7.08 -12.53
C ASP A 58 22.83 -6.04 -11.55
N MET A 59 21.70 -6.37 -10.91
CA MET A 59 21.00 -5.55 -9.93
C MET A 59 20.13 -6.39 -9.01
N ILE A 60 20.07 -6.01 -7.73
CA ILE A 60 19.15 -6.61 -6.75
C ILE A 60 18.14 -5.55 -6.32
N TRP A 61 16.85 -5.84 -6.50
CA TRP A 61 15.76 -5.06 -5.95
C TRP A 61 15.26 -5.70 -4.67
N VAL A 62 14.98 -4.88 -3.67
CA VAL A 62 14.51 -5.33 -2.35
C VAL A 62 13.15 -4.68 -2.10
N GLN A 63 12.11 -5.49 -2.00
CA GLN A 63 10.76 -5.02 -1.71
C GLN A 63 10.58 -4.91 -0.19
N ASP A 64 10.47 -3.66 0.28
CA ASP A 64 10.44 -3.28 1.68
C ASP A 64 11.66 -3.75 2.50
N LEU A 65 11.87 -3.21 3.70
CA LEU A 65 12.97 -3.69 4.54
C LEU A 65 12.66 -5.10 5.09
N PRO A 66 13.61 -6.05 5.04
CA PRO A 66 13.44 -7.36 5.64
C PRO A 66 13.33 -7.29 7.16
N ALA A 67 12.93 -8.39 7.79
CA ALA A 67 12.87 -8.48 9.25
C ALA A 67 14.24 -8.28 9.91
N SER A 68 15.33 -8.63 9.22
CA SER A 68 16.71 -8.50 9.72
C SER A 68 17.60 -7.76 8.73
N GLN A 69 18.30 -6.74 9.22
CA GLN A 69 19.33 -6.01 8.49
C GLN A 69 20.48 -6.93 8.06
N GLN A 70 20.79 -7.96 8.86
CA GLN A 70 21.87 -8.90 8.56
C GLN A 70 21.63 -9.67 7.25
N GLU A 71 20.36 -9.85 6.85
CA GLU A 71 19.97 -10.45 5.58
C GLU A 71 20.57 -9.66 4.40
N ILE A 72 20.43 -8.33 4.42
CA ILE A 72 20.97 -7.43 3.39
C ILE A 72 22.50 -7.35 3.46
N ILE A 73 23.07 -7.30 4.67
CA ILE A 73 24.53 -7.27 4.85
C ILE A 73 25.17 -8.55 4.28
N ASN A 74 24.58 -9.72 4.55
CA ASN A 74 25.06 -10.99 4.02
C ASN A 74 24.89 -11.08 2.50
N ALA A 75 23.75 -10.61 1.97
CA ALA A 75 23.52 -10.53 0.54
C ALA A 75 24.57 -9.64 -0.17
N LYS A 76 24.89 -8.47 0.40
CA LYS A 76 25.96 -7.61 -0.11
C LYS A 76 27.34 -8.25 -0.03
N LYS A 77 27.64 -9.08 0.98
CA LYS A 77 28.91 -9.84 1.04
C LYS A 77 29.02 -10.87 -0.09
N GLN A 78 27.92 -11.52 -0.45
CA GLN A 78 27.87 -12.47 -1.57
C GLN A 78 27.97 -11.78 -2.94
N ALA A 79 27.50 -10.53 -3.02
CA ALA A 79 27.41 -9.76 -4.26
C ALA A 79 27.96 -8.32 -4.10
N PRO A 80 29.25 -8.14 -3.75
CA PRO A 80 29.81 -6.84 -3.35
C PRO A 80 29.81 -5.80 -4.47
N LYS A 81 29.82 -6.27 -5.72
CA LYS A 81 29.74 -5.44 -6.92
C LYS A 81 28.34 -5.35 -7.50
N VAL A 82 27.29 -5.74 -6.81
CA VAL A 82 25.91 -5.64 -7.31
C VAL A 82 25.19 -4.46 -6.63
N PRO A 83 24.51 -3.57 -7.38
CA PRO A 83 23.77 -2.46 -6.79
C PRO A 83 22.45 -2.96 -6.19
N PHE A 84 22.09 -2.43 -5.03
CA PHE A 84 20.86 -2.76 -4.31
C PHE A 84 19.89 -1.58 -4.37
N VAL A 85 18.67 -1.82 -4.86
CA VAL A 85 17.59 -0.84 -4.94
C VAL A 85 16.48 -1.21 -3.97
N LEU A 86 16.13 -0.32 -3.05
CA LEU A 86 15.01 -0.53 -2.12
C LEU A 86 13.71 0.03 -2.71
N LEU A 87 12.67 -0.80 -2.84
CA LEU A 87 11.32 -0.37 -3.18
C LEU A 87 10.46 -0.34 -1.91
N LEU A 88 10.11 0.86 -1.44
CA LEU A 88 9.25 1.07 -0.28
C LEU A 88 7.78 1.09 -0.69
N TYR A 89 7.04 0.06 -0.30
CA TYR A 89 5.66 -0.20 -0.71
C TYR A 89 4.66 -0.06 0.45
N GLU A 90 5.05 -0.51 1.65
CA GLU A 90 4.16 -0.51 2.82
C GLU A 90 4.03 0.87 3.47
N SER A 91 2.81 1.24 3.87
CA SER A 91 2.59 2.52 4.57
C SER A 91 3.44 2.63 5.85
N PRO A 92 3.85 3.85 6.27
CA PRO A 92 4.51 4.08 7.55
C PRO A 92 3.81 3.51 8.80
N LEU A 93 2.51 3.17 8.74
CA LEU A 93 1.79 2.56 9.86
C LEU A 93 2.46 1.27 10.31
N ASN A 94 2.93 1.24 11.56
CA ASN A 94 3.73 0.14 12.11
C ASN A 94 5.03 -0.15 11.35
N ARG A 95 5.47 0.75 10.47
CA ARG A 95 6.64 0.57 9.62
C ARG A 95 7.54 1.81 9.52
N ALA A 96 7.39 2.86 10.34
CA ALA A 96 8.21 4.08 10.19
C ALA A 96 9.74 3.89 10.06
N HIS A 97 10.34 2.85 10.65
CA HIS A 97 11.75 2.51 10.39
C HIS A 97 12.09 2.30 8.90
N PHE A 98 11.13 1.90 8.06
CA PHE A 98 11.29 1.81 6.60
C PHE A 98 11.58 3.15 5.94
N TYR A 99 11.32 4.26 6.64
CA TYR A 99 11.47 5.62 6.12
C TYR A 99 12.58 6.39 6.83
N ASP A 100 13.35 5.73 7.71
CA ASP A 100 14.50 6.34 8.37
C ASP A 100 15.72 6.30 7.42
N PRO A 101 16.29 7.45 7.02
CA PRO A 101 17.39 7.48 6.07
C PRO A 101 18.63 6.67 6.48
N ARG A 102 18.85 6.44 7.78
CA ARG A 102 19.96 5.61 8.27
C ARG A 102 19.81 4.14 7.88
N ASN A 103 18.57 3.65 7.78
CA ASN A 103 18.30 2.29 7.31
C ASN A 103 18.47 2.15 5.78
N HIS A 104 18.58 3.26 5.06
CA HIS A 104 18.76 3.28 3.61
C HIS A 104 20.24 3.23 3.19
N GLU A 105 21.19 3.36 4.12
CA GLU A 105 22.64 3.35 3.86
C GLU A 105 23.12 2.08 3.16
N LEU A 106 22.41 0.96 3.35
CA LEU A 106 22.69 -0.31 2.68
C LEU A 106 22.19 -0.38 1.23
N PHE A 107 21.61 0.69 0.69
CA PHE A 107 21.01 0.69 -0.64
C PHE A 107 21.56 1.84 -1.49
N ASP A 108 21.84 1.51 -2.74
CA ASP A 108 22.39 2.40 -3.75
C ASP A 108 21.32 3.36 -4.29
N ALA A 109 20.05 2.92 -4.28
CA ALA A 109 18.90 3.75 -4.63
C ALA A 109 17.64 3.33 -3.85
N ILE A 110 16.73 4.29 -3.66
CA ILE A 110 15.45 4.12 -2.97
C ILE A 110 14.34 4.55 -3.91
N VAL A 111 13.30 3.73 -4.03
CA VAL A 111 12.09 4.00 -4.79
C VAL A 111 10.94 4.07 -3.79
N THR A 112 10.27 5.22 -3.70
CA THR A 112 9.26 5.47 -2.67
C THR A 112 8.14 6.36 -3.18
N PHE A 113 6.93 6.15 -2.67
CA PHE A 113 5.81 7.07 -2.89
C PHE A 113 5.90 8.35 -2.04
N ASN A 114 6.79 8.37 -1.04
CA ASN A 114 7.01 9.54 -0.21
C ASN A 114 7.83 10.60 -0.97
N HIS A 115 7.11 11.51 -1.63
CA HIS A 115 7.70 12.57 -2.44
C HIS A 115 8.63 13.50 -1.65
N HIS A 116 8.44 13.67 -0.34
CA HIS A 116 9.33 14.48 0.50
C HIS A 116 10.77 13.95 0.61
N LEU A 117 10.97 12.64 0.36
CA LEU A 117 12.31 12.03 0.36
C LEU A 117 12.98 12.12 -1.01
N CYS A 118 12.21 12.39 -2.08
CA CYS A 118 12.65 12.20 -3.45
C CYS A 118 13.52 13.35 -3.95
N ASN A 119 14.61 13.00 -4.65
CA ASN A 119 15.56 13.95 -5.22
C ASN A 119 16.01 13.59 -6.66
N GLU A 120 15.39 12.56 -7.25
CA GLU A 120 15.68 12.03 -8.60
C GLU A 120 17.14 11.64 -8.87
N LYS A 121 17.96 11.52 -7.81
CA LYS A 121 19.37 11.08 -7.89
C LYS A 121 19.57 9.75 -7.18
N ARG A 122 19.13 9.67 -5.93
CA ARG A 122 19.17 8.46 -5.08
C ARG A 122 17.78 8.03 -4.65
N TYR A 123 16.88 8.98 -4.44
CA TYR A 123 15.51 8.75 -4.05
C TYR A 123 14.59 9.09 -5.22
N PHE A 124 13.89 8.08 -5.71
CA PHE A 124 13.05 8.14 -6.90
C PHE A 124 11.59 8.02 -6.52
N HIS A 125 10.77 8.98 -6.96
CA HIS A 125 9.34 8.95 -6.70
C HIS A 125 8.64 7.87 -7.55
N TYR A 126 7.58 7.26 -7.03
CA TYR A 126 6.60 6.48 -7.81
C TYR A 126 5.20 6.55 -7.19
N TYR A 127 4.16 6.32 -7.98
CA TYR A 127 2.79 6.20 -7.48
C TYR A 127 2.43 4.73 -7.26
N LEU A 128 1.64 4.43 -6.22
CA LEU A 128 1.19 3.06 -5.96
C LEU A 128 0.30 2.57 -7.12
N PRO A 129 0.61 1.40 -7.72
CA PRO A 129 -0.12 0.91 -8.88
C PRO A 129 -1.47 0.27 -8.53
N LEU A 130 -2.44 0.38 -9.45
CA LEU A 130 -3.82 -0.09 -9.26
C LEU A 130 -4.13 -1.48 -9.84
N GLY A 131 -3.14 -2.25 -10.28
CA GLY A 131 -3.44 -3.42 -11.10
C GLY A 131 -4.27 -3.02 -12.34
N GLU A 132 -5.06 -3.95 -12.87
CA GLU A 132 -5.96 -3.78 -14.02
C GLU A 132 -7.24 -4.63 -13.84
N PRO A 133 -8.09 -4.36 -12.84
CA PRO A 133 -9.26 -5.19 -12.57
C PRO A 133 -10.16 -5.31 -13.80
N ASN A 134 -10.45 -6.54 -14.22
CA ASN A 134 -11.39 -6.82 -15.31
C ASN A 134 -12.80 -6.99 -14.72
N PHE A 135 -13.36 -5.90 -14.20
CA PHE A 135 -14.66 -5.90 -13.56
C PHE A 135 -15.58 -4.85 -14.19
N SER A 136 -16.72 -5.32 -14.67
CA SER A 136 -17.81 -4.48 -15.15
C SER A 136 -19.01 -4.73 -14.24
N PRO A 137 -19.30 -3.84 -13.27
CA PRO A 137 -20.42 -4.03 -12.36
C PRO A 137 -21.74 -4.05 -13.15
N SER A 138 -22.61 -5.01 -12.85
CA SER A 138 -24.01 -4.89 -13.24
C SER A 138 -24.62 -3.66 -12.57
N PHE A 139 -25.40 -2.88 -13.31
CA PHE A 139 -26.01 -1.68 -12.76
C PHE A 139 -27.04 -2.04 -11.68
N ILE A 140 -26.81 -1.55 -10.45
CA ILE A 140 -27.75 -1.63 -9.33
C ILE A 140 -28.21 -0.21 -9.00
N SER A 141 -29.53 0.02 -8.97
CA SER A 141 -30.11 1.33 -8.61
C SER A 141 -29.80 1.71 -7.16
N PHE A 142 -29.76 3.02 -6.89
CA PHE A 142 -29.47 3.56 -5.56
C PHE A 142 -30.35 2.95 -4.45
N ALA A 143 -31.65 2.84 -4.70
CA ALA A 143 -32.62 2.27 -3.77
C ALA A 143 -32.32 0.80 -3.38
N LYS A 144 -31.76 0.01 -4.30
CA LYS A 144 -31.42 -1.41 -4.06
C LYS A 144 -30.06 -1.60 -3.39
N ARG A 145 -29.22 -0.56 -3.33
CA ARG A 145 -27.90 -0.63 -2.70
C ARG A 145 -28.00 -0.49 -1.19
N LYS A 146 -27.19 -1.28 -0.49
CA LYS A 146 -26.97 -1.13 0.95
C LYS A 146 -26.24 0.20 1.24
N PRO A 147 -26.45 0.83 2.41
CA PRO A 147 -25.95 2.18 2.66
C PRO A 147 -24.41 2.27 2.68
N LEU A 148 -23.73 1.59 3.60
CA LEU A 148 -22.31 1.79 3.83
C LEU A 148 -21.58 0.45 4.04
N VAL A 149 -20.41 0.32 3.42
CA VAL A 149 -19.51 -0.82 3.64
C VAL A 149 -18.11 -0.36 4.03
N MET A 150 -17.40 -1.19 4.78
CA MET A 150 -15.96 -1.12 4.97
C MET A 150 -15.33 -2.47 4.69
N ILE A 151 -14.35 -2.53 3.78
CA ILE A 151 -13.62 -3.78 3.47
C ILE A 151 -12.14 -3.60 3.79
N ASN A 152 -11.71 -4.06 4.96
CA ASN A 152 -10.31 -4.09 5.38
C ASN A 152 -10.11 -5.01 6.60
N SER A 153 -8.86 -5.43 6.84
CA SER A 153 -8.54 -6.10 8.10
C SER A 153 -8.41 -5.09 9.24
N ASN A 154 -8.89 -5.45 10.42
CA ASN A 154 -8.71 -4.65 11.64
C ASN A 154 -7.28 -4.80 12.15
N LYS A 155 -6.57 -3.68 12.29
CA LYS A 155 -5.17 -3.64 12.76
C LYS A 155 -5.03 -2.64 13.90
N TYR A 156 -4.28 -2.98 14.95
CA TYR A 156 -3.79 -1.97 15.90
C TYR A 156 -2.52 -1.30 15.37
N ALA A 157 -2.35 -0.03 15.70
CA ALA A 157 -1.10 0.70 15.49
C ALA A 157 -0.40 0.98 16.83
N GLY A 158 0.88 1.32 16.75
CA GLY A 158 1.66 1.72 17.91
C GLY A 158 2.01 0.54 18.82
N LEU A 159 2.18 0.82 20.11
CA LEU A 159 2.76 -0.11 21.09
C LEU A 159 1.93 -1.40 21.30
N LEU A 160 0.62 -1.34 21.08
CA LEU A 160 -0.28 -2.48 21.26
C LEU A 160 -0.42 -3.35 20.00
N ALA A 161 0.16 -2.94 18.88
CA ALA A 161 0.06 -3.67 17.62
C ALA A 161 0.76 -5.04 17.71
N GLN A 162 0.10 -6.10 17.27
CA GLN A 162 0.73 -7.39 17.01
C GLN A 162 1.14 -7.46 15.54
N ARG A 163 2.44 -7.65 15.27
CA ARG A 163 2.96 -7.72 13.88
C ARG A 163 3.21 -9.15 13.41
N ASN A 164 3.73 -9.98 14.31
CA ASN A 164 4.02 -11.42 14.16
C ASN A 164 3.83 -12.09 15.53
N VAL A 165 3.93 -13.42 15.59
CA VAL A 165 3.94 -14.16 16.86
C VAL A 165 5.30 -13.98 17.56
N GLY A 166 5.30 -13.83 18.89
CA GLY A 166 6.51 -13.73 19.69
C GLY A 166 7.16 -12.34 19.75
N ARG A 167 8.35 -12.26 20.35
CA ARG A 167 9.05 -10.99 20.68
C ARG A 167 9.45 -10.18 19.44
N THR A 168 9.69 -10.82 18.30
CA THR A 168 9.98 -10.17 17.01
C THR A 168 8.75 -9.49 16.39
N GLY A 169 7.55 -9.84 16.85
CA GLY A 169 6.30 -9.21 16.46
C GLY A 169 5.96 -7.95 17.27
N LEU A 170 6.73 -7.62 18.31
CA LEU A 170 6.48 -6.46 19.14
C LEU A 170 6.93 -5.17 18.44
N PRO A 171 6.15 -4.08 18.54
CA PRO A 171 6.53 -2.78 18.02
C PRO A 171 7.86 -2.33 18.61
N VAL A 172 8.72 -1.69 17.81
CA VAL A 172 10.06 -1.22 18.20
C VAL A 172 11.06 -2.34 18.46
N ILE A 173 10.73 -3.28 19.34
CA ILE A 173 11.59 -4.39 19.76
C ILE A 173 11.93 -5.26 18.56
N GLY A 174 10.93 -5.69 17.78
CA GLY A 174 11.15 -6.53 16.62
C GLY A 174 12.16 -5.94 15.63
N PRO A 175 11.91 -4.73 15.09
CA PRO A 175 12.86 -4.10 14.18
C PRO A 175 14.25 -3.85 14.78
N ARG A 176 14.35 -3.48 16.07
CA ARG A 176 15.66 -3.29 16.74
C ARG A 176 16.43 -4.58 16.93
N LEU A 177 15.75 -5.66 17.30
CA LEU A 177 16.36 -7.00 17.34
C LEU A 177 16.81 -7.43 15.93
N GLY A 178 16.10 -6.95 14.90
CA GLY A 178 16.50 -7.07 13.50
C GLY A 178 17.66 -6.15 13.08
N GLY A 179 18.22 -5.32 13.96
CA GLY A 179 19.32 -4.41 13.65
C GLY A 179 18.91 -3.07 13.02
N TRP A 180 17.60 -2.82 12.83
CA TRP A 180 17.14 -1.57 12.22
C TRP A 180 17.11 -0.41 13.21
N GLN A 181 17.46 0.78 12.71
CA GLN A 181 17.27 2.03 13.42
C GLN A 181 15.79 2.32 13.54
N VAL A 182 15.32 2.52 14.77
CA VAL A 182 13.92 2.85 15.04
C VAL A 182 13.85 4.20 15.76
N PRO A 183 13.43 5.27 15.08
CA PRO A 183 13.27 6.58 15.69
C PRO A 183 12.11 6.54 16.69
N TRP A 184 12.41 6.73 17.98
CA TRP A 184 11.42 6.72 19.07
C TRP A 184 10.26 7.71 18.82
N ILE A 185 10.55 8.88 18.26
CA ILE A 185 9.56 9.92 18.02
C ILE A 185 8.54 9.52 16.94
N GLU A 186 8.93 8.72 15.95
CA GLU A 186 8.05 8.29 14.87
C GLU A 186 7.05 7.21 15.32
N ILE A 187 7.36 6.48 16.40
CA ILE A 187 6.39 5.57 17.04
C ILE A 187 5.27 6.36 17.71
N LEU A 188 5.60 7.50 18.32
CA LEU A 188 4.63 8.39 18.96
C LEU A 188 3.79 9.13 17.92
N LYS A 189 4.40 9.60 16.82
CA LYS A 189 3.69 10.28 15.72
C LYS A 189 2.70 9.37 15.00
N GLN A 190 3.02 8.09 14.80
CA GLN A 190 2.11 7.11 14.17
C GLN A 190 0.75 6.99 14.84
N GLN A 191 0.64 7.27 16.14
CA GLN A 191 -0.67 7.21 16.81
C GLN A 191 -1.63 8.31 16.34
N ARG A 192 -1.10 9.46 15.87
CA ARG A 192 -1.92 10.58 15.39
C ARG A 192 -2.43 10.34 13.96
N SER A 193 -1.64 9.66 13.14
CA SER A 193 -2.02 9.34 11.76
C SER A 193 -2.76 8.01 11.60
N ASP A 194 -2.93 7.21 12.66
CA ASP A 194 -3.60 5.90 12.61
C ASP A 194 -5.10 6.00 12.29
N LEU A 195 -5.45 5.75 11.03
CA LEU A 195 -6.84 5.69 10.59
C LEU A 195 -7.54 4.38 10.96
N CYS A 196 -6.81 3.32 11.32
CA CYS A 196 -7.43 2.08 11.81
C CYS A 196 -8.17 2.31 13.13
N LYS A 197 -7.63 3.17 14.01
CA LYS A 197 -8.34 3.63 15.21
C LYS A 197 -9.62 4.37 14.87
N ARG A 198 -9.59 5.28 13.88
CA ARG A 198 -10.78 6.04 13.46
C ARG A 198 -11.85 5.13 12.87
N ARG A 199 -11.48 4.16 12.03
CA ARG A 199 -12.38 3.12 11.50
C ARG A 199 -13.13 2.37 12.61
N ARG A 200 -12.41 1.92 13.66
CA ARG A 200 -13.04 1.27 14.82
C ARG A 200 -14.02 2.19 15.57
N LYS A 201 -13.67 3.47 15.72
CA LYS A 201 -14.54 4.47 16.37
C LYS A 201 -15.82 4.68 15.57
N ILE A 202 -15.72 4.86 14.25
CA ILE A 202 -16.87 4.96 13.34
C ILE A 202 -17.73 3.71 13.42
N ALA A 203 -17.13 2.52 13.38
CA ALA A 203 -17.88 1.26 13.47
C ALA A 203 -18.69 1.16 14.77
N ARG A 204 -18.10 1.50 15.93
CA ARG A 204 -18.82 1.51 17.22
C ARG A 204 -19.92 2.57 17.28
N LEU A 205 -19.68 3.73 16.67
CA LEU A 205 -20.68 4.79 16.60
C LEU A 205 -21.86 4.36 15.72
N ALA A 206 -21.59 3.78 14.56
CA ALA A 206 -22.60 3.23 13.65
C ALA A 206 -23.46 2.16 14.34
N GLU A 207 -22.86 1.19 15.04
CA GLU A 207 -23.59 0.19 15.82
C GLU A 207 -24.55 0.77 16.85
N LYS A 208 -24.18 1.91 17.46
CA LYS A 208 -24.93 2.54 18.54
C LYS A 208 -26.05 3.44 18.03
N LYS A 209 -25.82 4.15 16.93
CA LYS A 209 -26.69 5.25 16.46
C LYS A 209 -27.40 4.96 15.14
N PHE A 210 -26.85 4.06 14.31
CA PHE A 210 -27.30 3.76 12.96
C PHE A 210 -27.40 2.23 12.76
N PRO A 211 -28.37 1.56 13.41
CA PRO A 211 -28.49 0.11 13.30
C PRO A 211 -28.68 -0.33 11.84
N ASN A 212 -28.00 -1.40 11.44
CA ASN A 212 -28.01 -1.96 10.08
C ASN A 212 -27.49 -1.03 8.96
N PHE A 213 -26.75 0.03 9.32
CA PHE A 213 -26.25 1.02 8.35
C PHE A 213 -24.87 0.69 7.78
N LEU A 214 -23.99 0.09 8.59
CA LEU A 214 -22.63 -0.26 8.20
C LEU A 214 -22.46 -1.77 8.19
N ASP A 215 -21.91 -2.30 7.10
CA ASP A 215 -21.37 -3.66 7.03
C ASP A 215 -19.85 -3.64 6.96
N ILE A 216 -19.19 -4.57 7.66
CA ILE A 216 -17.74 -4.67 7.70
C ILE A 216 -17.29 -6.06 7.25
N TYR A 217 -16.42 -6.09 6.24
CA TYR A 217 -15.73 -7.30 5.80
C TYR A 217 -14.24 -7.23 6.09
N GLY A 218 -13.67 -8.35 6.52
CA GLY A 218 -12.25 -8.53 6.79
C GLY A 218 -11.98 -9.22 8.13
N VAL A 219 -10.72 -9.57 8.35
CA VAL A 219 -10.26 -10.27 9.56
C VAL A 219 -10.08 -9.30 10.72
N GLY A 220 -10.32 -9.76 11.96
CA GLY A 220 -10.04 -9.00 13.18
C GLY A 220 -11.21 -8.15 13.68
N TRP A 221 -12.38 -8.26 13.05
CA TRP A 221 -13.60 -7.55 13.43
C TRP A 221 -14.57 -8.40 14.26
N GLN A 222 -14.37 -9.73 14.30
CA GLN A 222 -15.22 -10.69 15.02
C GLN A 222 -14.63 -11.09 16.39
N GLY A 223 -13.68 -10.31 16.90
CA GLY A 223 -13.05 -10.52 18.21
C GLY A 223 -11.75 -11.32 18.17
N GLU A 224 -11.20 -11.55 16.98
CA GLU A 224 -9.90 -12.20 16.84
C GLU A 224 -8.78 -11.38 17.49
N PRO A 225 -7.72 -12.02 18.02
CA PRO A 225 -6.56 -11.33 18.58
C PRO A 225 -5.89 -10.41 17.56
N ILE A 226 -5.93 -9.10 17.82
CA ILE A 226 -5.27 -8.05 17.00
C ILE A 226 -4.19 -7.29 17.79
N SER A 227 -3.94 -7.70 19.04
CA SER A 227 -2.94 -7.13 19.94
C SER A 227 -2.18 -8.24 20.66
N TRP A 228 -0.90 -8.00 20.94
CA TRP A 228 -0.09 -8.94 21.73
C TRP A 228 -0.58 -9.03 23.19
N MET A 229 -1.36 -8.04 23.66
CA MET A 229 -2.02 -8.03 24.97
C MET A 229 -3.43 -8.66 24.96
N HIS A 230 -3.85 -9.37 23.91
CA HIS A 230 -5.22 -9.90 23.78
C HIS A 230 -5.68 -10.78 24.96
N LYS A 231 -4.77 -11.41 25.71
CA LYS A 231 -5.11 -12.17 26.92
C LYS A 231 -5.56 -11.29 28.09
N VAL A 232 -5.08 -10.05 28.14
CA VAL A 232 -5.41 -9.06 29.18
C VAL A 232 -6.52 -8.13 28.70
N ILE A 233 -6.47 -7.73 27.43
CA ILE A 233 -7.43 -6.83 26.79
C ILE A 233 -7.98 -7.51 25.53
N PRO A 234 -9.00 -8.38 25.67
CA PRO A 234 -9.57 -9.09 24.53
C PRO A 234 -10.26 -8.12 23.56
N ALA A 235 -10.15 -8.41 22.26
CA ALA A 235 -10.85 -7.64 21.24
C ALA A 235 -12.35 -7.93 21.33
N LYS A 236 -13.16 -6.89 21.57
CA LYS A 236 -14.62 -7.04 21.52
C LYS A 236 -15.09 -7.17 20.07
N PRO A 237 -15.97 -8.14 19.74
CA PRO A 237 -16.51 -8.27 18.39
C PRO A 237 -17.37 -7.06 18.02
N PHE A 238 -17.49 -6.81 16.72
CA PHE A 238 -18.36 -5.79 16.14
C PHE A 238 -19.62 -6.47 15.57
N LYS A 239 -20.80 -5.96 15.91
CA LYS A 239 -22.10 -6.44 15.43
C LYS A 239 -22.25 -6.29 13.92
N CYS A 240 -21.61 -5.27 13.33
CA CYS A 240 -21.58 -5.06 11.89
C CYS A 240 -20.54 -5.90 11.14
N ALA A 241 -19.78 -6.78 11.83
CA ALA A 241 -18.76 -7.61 11.20
C ALA A 241 -19.35 -8.87 10.56
N LEU A 242 -19.17 -8.99 9.24
CA LEU A 242 -19.65 -10.11 8.43
C LEU A 242 -18.55 -11.14 8.09
N GLY A 243 -17.33 -10.93 8.60
CA GLY A 243 -16.19 -11.80 8.34
C GLY A 243 -15.61 -11.60 6.93
N ARG A 244 -15.15 -12.67 6.28
CA ARG A 244 -14.67 -12.60 4.89
C ARG A 244 -15.87 -12.68 3.93
N THR A 245 -15.83 -11.91 2.85
CA THR A 245 -16.82 -12.04 1.78
C THR A 245 -16.62 -13.34 1.01
N ASN A 246 -17.72 -13.95 0.56
CA ASN A 246 -17.70 -15.12 -0.34
C ASN A 246 -17.64 -14.72 -1.82
N LEU A 247 -17.71 -13.42 -2.12
CA LEU A 247 -17.64 -12.85 -3.46
C LEU A 247 -16.30 -12.16 -3.67
N SER A 248 -16.03 -11.73 -4.91
CA SER A 248 -14.88 -10.85 -5.15
C SER A 248 -15.05 -9.52 -4.40
N LYS A 249 -13.94 -8.82 -4.12
CA LYS A 249 -13.96 -7.52 -3.42
C LYS A 249 -14.82 -6.51 -4.19
N LEU A 250 -14.61 -6.40 -5.50
CA LEU A 250 -15.34 -5.45 -6.36
C LEU A 250 -16.83 -5.79 -6.47
N GLU A 251 -17.19 -7.08 -6.56
CA GLU A 251 -18.59 -7.50 -6.55
C GLU A 251 -19.27 -7.27 -5.19
N THR A 252 -18.52 -7.37 -4.09
CA THR A 252 -19.04 -7.02 -2.77
C THR A 252 -19.31 -5.52 -2.69
N LEU A 253 -18.35 -4.70 -3.13
CA LEU A 253 -18.44 -3.24 -3.13
C LEU A 253 -19.60 -2.72 -3.99
N SER A 254 -19.86 -3.33 -5.15
CA SER A 254 -20.89 -2.86 -6.10
C SER A 254 -22.32 -2.92 -5.55
N LYS A 255 -22.53 -3.61 -4.41
CA LYS A 255 -23.83 -3.72 -3.73
C LYS A 255 -24.12 -2.55 -2.78
N TYR A 256 -23.18 -1.63 -2.60
CA TYR A 256 -23.30 -0.52 -1.65
C TYR A 256 -23.38 0.84 -2.33
N ARG A 257 -23.93 1.83 -1.62
CA ARG A 257 -23.94 3.25 -2.03
C ARG A 257 -22.57 3.86 -1.73
N PHE A 258 -22.09 3.64 -0.51
CA PHE A 258 -20.83 4.20 -0.03
C PHE A 258 -19.87 3.13 0.47
N CYS A 259 -18.57 3.42 0.35
CA CYS A 259 -17.50 2.62 0.96
C CYS A 259 -16.59 3.51 1.81
N LEU A 260 -16.34 3.14 3.07
CA LEU A 260 -15.31 3.77 3.92
C LEU A 260 -13.91 3.41 3.40
N ALA A 261 -13.48 4.15 2.38
CA ALA A 261 -12.20 3.99 1.67
C ALA A 261 -11.05 4.70 2.39
N PHE A 262 -10.94 4.51 3.71
CA PHE A 262 -9.89 5.14 4.50
C PHE A 262 -8.56 4.47 4.20
N GLU A 263 -7.48 5.21 4.09
CA GLU A 263 -6.13 4.67 4.09
C GLU A 263 -5.70 4.18 5.47
N ASN A 264 -4.56 3.51 5.56
CA ASN A 264 -4.03 3.05 6.86
C ASN A 264 -3.47 4.22 7.68
N ILE A 265 -2.99 5.25 6.99
CA ILE A 265 -2.49 6.50 7.57
C ILE A 265 -3.17 7.70 6.93
N THR A 266 -3.13 8.82 7.64
CA THR A 266 -3.35 10.15 7.05
C THR A 266 -2.06 10.98 7.09
N GLY A 267 -2.10 12.15 6.44
CA GLY A 267 -0.97 13.06 6.25
C GLY A 267 -0.58 13.17 4.79
N ASN A 268 0.29 14.12 4.48
CA ASN A 268 0.81 14.32 3.12
C ASN A 268 2.03 13.42 2.87
N TYR A 269 1.81 12.18 2.41
CA TYR A 269 2.90 11.23 2.17
C TYR A 269 2.93 10.72 0.73
N GLY A 270 1.96 11.08 -0.13
CA GLY A 270 1.74 10.44 -1.42
C GLY A 270 1.11 9.04 -1.32
N TYR A 271 0.56 8.65 -0.17
CA TYR A 271 0.02 7.30 0.05
C TYR A 271 -1.44 7.20 -0.36
N ILE A 272 -1.66 6.98 -1.66
CA ILE A 272 -2.98 6.75 -2.26
C ILE A 272 -2.99 5.34 -2.83
N SER A 273 -3.72 4.43 -2.19
CA SER A 273 -3.72 3.01 -2.53
C SER A 273 -4.95 2.64 -3.39
N GLU A 274 -5.10 1.35 -3.69
CA GLU A 274 -6.23 0.79 -4.44
C GLU A 274 -7.61 1.14 -3.87
N LYS A 275 -7.72 1.49 -2.57
CA LYS A 275 -9.02 1.56 -1.87
C LYS A 275 -10.01 2.52 -2.52
N ILE A 276 -9.56 3.72 -2.90
CA ILE A 276 -10.42 4.70 -3.56
C ILE A 276 -10.76 4.28 -5.00
N PHE A 277 -9.82 3.66 -5.71
CA PHE A 277 -10.02 3.23 -7.09
C PHE A 277 -10.90 2.00 -7.20
N ASP A 278 -10.81 1.06 -6.26
CA ASP A 278 -11.73 -0.07 -6.13
C ASP A 278 -13.17 0.39 -5.99
N CYS A 279 -13.38 1.54 -5.33
CA CYS A 279 -14.71 2.13 -5.24
C CYS A 279 -15.22 2.57 -6.63
N PHE A 280 -14.39 3.28 -7.39
CA PHE A 280 -14.73 3.69 -8.74
C PHE A 280 -14.96 2.50 -9.67
N TYR A 281 -14.08 1.49 -9.66
CA TYR A 281 -14.25 0.28 -10.47
C TYR A 281 -15.51 -0.50 -10.10
N ALA A 282 -15.88 -0.53 -8.81
CA ALA A 282 -17.10 -1.18 -8.35
C ALA A 282 -18.37 -0.35 -8.52
N GLY A 283 -18.25 0.91 -8.94
CA GLY A 283 -19.39 1.83 -9.05
C GLY A 283 -20.03 2.15 -7.70
N VAL A 284 -19.20 2.34 -6.66
CA VAL A 284 -19.60 2.79 -5.31
C VAL A 284 -18.90 4.12 -5.00
N VAL A 285 -19.56 5.03 -4.27
CA VAL A 285 -18.96 6.32 -3.94
C VAL A 285 -17.98 6.14 -2.77
N PRO A 286 -16.70 6.51 -2.91
CA PRO A 286 -15.74 6.44 -1.82
C PRO A 286 -16.01 7.53 -0.78
N VAL A 287 -15.92 7.15 0.49
CA VAL A 287 -15.83 8.05 1.65
C VAL A 287 -14.38 8.02 2.10
N TYR A 288 -13.61 9.04 1.70
CA TYR A 288 -12.16 9.00 1.71
C TYR A 288 -11.55 9.77 2.86
N LEU A 289 -10.52 9.17 3.46
CA LEU A 289 -9.59 9.82 4.38
C LEU A 289 -8.23 9.16 4.22
N GLY A 290 -7.21 9.93 3.90
CA GLY A 290 -5.88 9.41 3.63
C GLY A 290 -4.90 10.54 3.37
N ASP A 291 -4.39 10.60 2.13
CA ASP A 291 -3.50 11.66 1.69
C ASP A 291 -4.20 13.02 1.70
N GLU A 292 -3.54 14.02 2.28
CA GLU A 292 -4.12 15.37 2.40
C GLU A 292 -4.23 16.10 1.05
N ASN A 293 -3.39 15.72 0.08
CA ASN A 293 -3.35 16.34 -1.24
C ASN A 293 -4.12 15.51 -2.30
N ILE A 294 -5.03 14.62 -1.87
CA ILE A 294 -5.81 13.75 -2.77
C ILE A 294 -6.50 14.50 -3.92
N THR A 295 -6.91 15.76 -3.71
CA THR A 295 -7.58 16.59 -4.72
C THR A 295 -6.68 17.08 -5.85
N GLU A 296 -5.35 16.96 -5.70
CA GLU A 296 -4.40 17.14 -6.80
C GLU A 296 -4.47 15.99 -7.82
N TYR A 297 -4.97 14.83 -7.40
CA TYR A 297 -4.96 13.59 -8.17
C TYR A 297 -6.35 13.09 -8.57
N ILE A 298 -7.37 13.36 -7.75
CA ILE A 298 -8.75 12.88 -7.91
C ILE A 298 -9.71 14.06 -7.73
N PRO A 299 -10.68 14.27 -8.63
CA PRO A 299 -11.67 15.34 -8.51
C PRO A 299 -12.42 15.27 -7.18
N LYS A 300 -12.54 16.40 -6.47
CA LYS A 300 -13.26 16.47 -5.18
C LYS A 300 -14.74 16.11 -5.31
N GLU A 301 -15.30 16.25 -6.52
CA GLU A 301 -16.68 15.91 -6.85
C GLU A 301 -16.89 14.41 -7.00
N ALA A 302 -15.85 13.57 -6.93
CA ALA A 302 -15.94 12.12 -7.11
C ALA A 302 -16.07 11.33 -5.80
N PHE A 303 -15.91 11.96 -4.64
CA PHE A 303 -15.87 11.28 -3.35
C PHE A 303 -16.37 12.16 -2.20
N VAL A 304 -16.79 11.51 -1.12
CA VAL A 304 -17.10 12.20 0.14
C VAL A 304 -15.80 12.40 0.90
N ASP A 305 -15.38 13.65 1.05
CA ASP A 305 -14.18 14.00 1.82
C ASP A 305 -14.50 14.09 3.31
N VAL A 306 -13.98 13.13 4.08
CA VAL A 306 -14.22 13.04 5.54
C VAL A 306 -13.75 14.28 6.30
N ARG A 307 -12.81 15.06 5.72
CA ARG A 307 -12.28 16.27 6.35
C ARG A 307 -13.28 17.43 6.34
N GLN A 308 -14.35 17.34 5.56
CA GLN A 308 -15.42 18.34 5.54
C GLN A 308 -16.35 18.24 6.75
N PHE A 309 -16.23 17.17 7.56
CA PHE A 309 -17.08 16.93 8.72
C PHE A 309 -16.30 17.14 10.01
N SER A 310 -16.89 17.86 10.96
CA SER A 310 -16.30 18.13 12.27
C SER A 310 -16.30 16.89 13.15
N THR A 311 -17.29 16.01 12.97
CA THR A 311 -17.42 14.79 13.77
C THR A 311 -17.73 13.56 12.93
N ASP A 312 -17.38 12.38 13.46
CA ASP A 312 -17.75 11.11 12.86
C ASP A 312 -19.28 10.88 12.87
N LEU A 313 -20.03 11.56 13.75
CA LEU A 313 -21.49 11.51 13.79
C LEU A 313 -22.08 12.26 12.59
N GLU A 314 -21.65 13.50 12.40
CA GLU A 314 -22.06 14.35 11.28
C GLU A 314 -21.78 13.69 9.93
N LEU A 315 -20.63 13.02 9.79
CA LEU A 315 -20.34 12.20 8.61
C LEU A 315 -21.39 11.10 8.39
N LEU A 316 -21.74 10.35 9.44
CA LEU A 316 -22.71 9.25 9.30
C LEU A 316 -24.12 9.76 9.03
N GLU A 317 -24.53 10.87 9.64
CA GLU A 317 -25.80 11.56 9.37
C GLU A 317 -25.87 12.01 7.91
N TYR A 318 -24.81 12.65 7.41
CA TYR A 318 -24.71 13.03 6.00
C TYR A 318 -24.85 11.83 5.06
N LEU A 319 -24.13 10.73 5.33
CA LEU A 319 -24.18 9.54 4.48
C LEU A 319 -25.55 8.86 4.51
N GLN A 320 -26.27 8.93 5.65
CA GLN A 320 -27.61 8.37 5.78
C GLN A 320 -28.64 9.17 4.99
N GLU A 321 -28.56 10.50 5.07
CA GLU A 321 -29.52 11.42 4.47
C GLU A 321 -29.13 11.87 3.06
N CYS A 322 -27.99 11.41 2.52
CA CYS A 322 -27.50 11.80 1.20
C CYS A 322 -28.55 11.51 0.11
N PRO A 323 -29.00 12.55 -0.62
CA PRO A 323 -29.93 12.39 -1.74
C PRO A 323 -29.34 11.52 -2.87
N GLU A 324 -30.21 10.82 -3.59
CA GLU A 324 -29.79 10.03 -4.77
C GLU A 324 -29.15 10.91 -5.85
N SER A 325 -29.61 12.16 -6.02
CA SER A 325 -29.04 13.12 -6.96
C SER A 325 -27.56 13.39 -6.69
N ASP A 326 -27.22 13.61 -5.42
CA ASP A 326 -25.88 14.01 -4.98
C ASP A 326 -24.95 12.80 -5.06
N TRP A 327 -25.44 11.63 -4.62
CA TRP A 327 -24.75 10.36 -4.81
C TRP A 327 -24.46 10.09 -6.29
N LYS A 328 -25.45 10.30 -7.16
CA LYS A 328 -25.33 10.05 -8.60
C LYS A 328 -24.32 11.00 -9.24
N GLN A 329 -24.27 12.26 -8.80
CA GLN A 329 -23.26 13.21 -9.26
C GLN A 329 -21.85 12.72 -8.88
N MET A 330 -21.64 12.27 -7.65
CA MET A 330 -20.35 11.71 -7.21
C MET A 330 -19.97 10.45 -7.97
N TYR A 331 -20.93 9.55 -8.15
CA TYR A 331 -20.76 8.33 -8.94
C TYR A 331 -20.32 8.67 -10.37
N ILE A 332 -21.01 9.58 -11.06
CA ILE A 332 -20.69 9.99 -12.44
C ILE A 332 -19.29 10.60 -12.50
N SER A 333 -18.95 11.51 -11.57
CA SER A 333 -17.62 12.11 -11.50
C SER A 333 -16.51 11.05 -11.37
N GLY A 334 -16.71 10.02 -10.54
CA GLY A 334 -15.79 8.89 -10.41
C GLY A 334 -15.66 8.07 -11.71
N GLN A 335 -16.76 7.84 -12.43
CA GLN A 335 -16.73 7.14 -13.72
C GLN A 335 -16.01 7.96 -14.81
N ILE A 336 -16.23 9.27 -14.86
CA ILE A 336 -15.50 10.19 -15.76
C ILE A 336 -14.01 10.15 -15.43
N TYR A 337 -13.64 10.17 -14.15
CA TYR A 337 -12.25 10.08 -13.72
C TYR A 337 -11.56 8.79 -14.21
N LEU A 338 -12.21 7.64 -14.17
CA LEU A 338 -11.65 6.37 -14.68
C LEU A 338 -11.30 6.42 -16.17
N GLN A 339 -12.00 7.24 -16.96
CA GLN A 339 -11.76 7.41 -18.40
C GLN A 339 -10.77 8.55 -18.70
N SER A 340 -10.37 9.30 -17.68
CA SER A 340 -9.57 10.50 -17.83
C SER A 340 -8.07 10.18 -18.00
N LYS A 341 -7.26 11.18 -18.38
CA LYS A 341 -5.80 11.01 -18.43
C LYS A 341 -5.16 11.05 -17.03
N GLN A 342 -5.86 11.59 -16.04
CA GLN A 342 -5.36 11.82 -14.69
C GLN A 342 -5.04 10.50 -13.97
N ILE A 343 -5.86 9.46 -14.17
CA ILE A 343 -5.64 8.13 -13.55
C ILE A 343 -4.36 7.45 -14.04
N LYS A 344 -3.82 7.84 -15.21
CA LYS A 344 -2.68 7.16 -15.84
C LYS A 344 -1.48 7.02 -14.93
N ILE A 345 -1.21 8.01 -14.06
CA ILE A 345 -0.06 7.98 -13.14
C ILE A 345 -0.11 6.79 -12.16
N PHE A 346 -1.30 6.29 -11.84
CA PHE A 346 -1.50 5.13 -10.96
C PHE A 346 -1.63 3.80 -11.74
N GLN A 347 -1.66 3.85 -13.07
CA GLN A 347 -1.78 2.62 -13.87
C GLN A 347 -0.51 1.79 -13.83
N THR A 348 -0.69 0.47 -13.99
CA THR A 348 0.42 -0.48 -13.95
C THR A 348 1.52 -0.16 -14.96
N ASP A 349 1.18 0.35 -16.15
CA ASP A 349 2.18 0.72 -17.17
C ASP A 349 3.09 1.86 -16.74
N MET A 350 2.57 2.81 -15.97
CA MET A 350 3.39 3.89 -15.42
C MET A 350 4.34 3.38 -14.33
N PHE A 351 3.87 2.47 -13.48
CA PHE A 351 4.73 1.76 -12.53
C PHE A 351 5.86 1.01 -13.26
N VAL A 352 5.53 0.21 -14.28
CA VAL A 352 6.53 -0.56 -15.05
C VAL A 352 7.55 0.34 -15.71
N SER A 353 7.08 1.40 -16.37
CA SER A 353 7.95 2.39 -17.03
C SER A 353 8.91 3.02 -16.01
N ARG A 354 8.40 3.34 -14.82
CA ARG A 354 9.20 3.94 -13.75
C ARG A 354 10.25 2.96 -13.19
N MET A 355 9.90 1.69 -12.96
CA MET A 355 10.88 0.70 -12.47
C MET A 355 12.03 0.51 -13.48
N LEU A 356 11.71 0.47 -14.78
CA LEU A 356 12.72 0.37 -15.85
C LEU A 356 13.57 1.64 -15.96
N GLU A 357 12.97 2.82 -15.83
CA GLU A 357 13.70 4.10 -15.79
C GLU A 357 14.70 4.14 -14.64
N VAL A 358 14.27 3.80 -13.42
CA VAL A 358 15.15 3.77 -12.24
C VAL A 358 16.29 2.75 -12.44
N THR A 359 15.97 1.56 -12.95
CA THR A 359 16.96 0.53 -13.29
C THR A 359 18.06 1.10 -14.19
N ASN A 360 17.68 1.80 -15.26
CA ASN A 360 18.64 2.43 -16.18
C ASN A 360 19.46 3.54 -15.51
N LYS A 361 18.82 4.41 -14.72
CA LYS A 361 19.52 5.50 -14.00
C LYS A 361 20.59 4.96 -13.03
N VAL A 362 20.25 3.93 -12.26
CA VAL A 362 21.19 3.32 -11.30
C VAL A 362 22.38 2.68 -12.02
N LEU A 363 22.15 1.98 -13.14
CA LEU A 363 23.24 1.42 -13.95
C LEU A 363 24.14 2.50 -14.55
N MET A 364 23.57 3.55 -15.13
CA MET A 364 24.33 4.64 -15.78
C MET A 364 25.19 5.43 -14.79
N ASN A 365 24.65 5.72 -13.60
CA ASN A 365 25.40 6.39 -12.53
C ASN A 365 26.64 5.56 -12.14
N ARG A 366 26.48 4.24 -12.11
CA ARG A 366 27.59 3.34 -11.78
C ARG A 366 28.67 3.28 -12.86
N LEU A 367 28.28 3.18 -14.13
CA LEU A 367 29.22 3.18 -15.25
C LEU A 367 30.02 4.49 -15.30
N THR A 368 29.37 5.61 -14.98
CA THR A 368 30.02 6.91 -14.89
C THR A 368 31.07 6.94 -13.76
N LEU A 369 30.72 6.45 -12.57
CA LEU A 369 31.64 6.36 -11.42
C LEU A 369 32.85 5.46 -11.69
N GLN A 370 32.67 4.34 -12.40
CA GLN A 370 33.77 3.46 -12.79
C GLN A 370 34.72 4.15 -13.78
N LYS A 371 34.18 4.89 -14.76
CA LYS A 371 34.99 5.66 -15.72
C LYS A 371 35.79 6.78 -15.06
N THR A 372 35.21 7.49 -14.08
CA THR A 372 35.94 8.53 -13.33
C THR A 372 37.06 7.95 -12.48
N ASN A 373 36.81 6.84 -11.77
CA ASN A 373 37.82 6.20 -10.92
C ASN A 373 39.00 5.63 -11.73
N ASN A 374 38.74 5.08 -12.92
CA ASN A 374 39.80 4.61 -13.81
C ASN A 374 40.63 5.76 -14.38
N LYS A 375 40.04 6.94 -14.62
CA LYS A 375 40.79 8.13 -15.05
C LYS A 375 41.67 8.72 -13.95
N SER A 376 41.22 8.68 -12.69
CA SER A 376 42.01 9.16 -11.54
C SER A 376 43.14 8.22 -11.10
N LEU A 377 43.16 6.98 -11.58
CA LEU A 377 44.25 6.01 -11.36
C LEU A 377 45.31 6.05 -12.48
N LEU A 378 45.08 6.85 -13.53
CA LEU A 378 45.95 7.03 -14.70
C LEU A 378 46.66 8.40 -14.72
N ILE A 379 46.56 9.15 -13.60
CA ILE A 379 47.26 10.41 -13.32
C ILE A 379 48.07 10.16 -12.04
#